data_AF-A0A971K6M0-F1
#
_entry.id   AF-A0A971K6M0-F1
#
_cell.length_a   1.000
_cell.length_b   1.000
_cell.length_c   1.000
_cell.angle_alpha   90.00
_cell.angle_beta   90.00
_cell.angle_gamma   90.00
#
_symmetry.space_group_name_H-M   'P 1'
#
loop_
_entity.id
_entity.type
_entity.pdbx_description
1 polymer ?
#
loop_
_entity_poly.entity_id
_entity_poly.type
_entity_poly.pdbx_seq_one_letter_code
_entity_poly.pdbx_strand_id
1 'polypeptide(L)'
;MEIIFYFAGLLLGICVFVYIISMLQSAKDKISVIKGRPSKPSEKIEPGTISFRKRPALPPGTRICPMCGSQLTKYEGLYASRIDMTNSSKLMIMGCKYCYKEDNESVK
;
A
#
# COMPACT_ATOMS: atom_id res chain seq x y z
N MET A 1 29.44 -4.36 40.54
CA MET A 1 28.82 -3.02 40.49
C MET A 1 29.08 -2.31 39.17
N GLU A 2 30.26 -2.43 38.57
CA GLU A 2 30.63 -1.91 37.23
C GLU A 2 29.70 -2.36 36.08
N ILE A 3 29.31 -3.64 36.05
CA ILE A 3 28.48 -4.23 34.98
C ILE A 3 27.10 -3.56 34.86
N ILE A 4 26.55 -3.06 35.97
CA ILE A 4 25.24 -2.42 36.01
C ILE A 4 25.30 -1.08 35.23
N PHE A 5 26.42 -0.37 35.35
CA PHE A 5 26.64 0.88 34.60
C PHE A 5 26.79 0.63 33.08
N TYR A 6 27.40 -0.50 32.68
CA TYR A 6 27.47 -0.88 31.26
C TYR A 6 26.09 -1.21 30.66
N PHE A 7 25.26 -1.97 31.37
CA PHE A 7 23.90 -2.27 30.91
C PHE A 7 23.01 -1.03 30.88
N ALA A 8 23.14 -0.14 31.87
CA ALA A 8 22.42 1.13 31.88
C ALA A 8 22.80 2.01 30.68
N GLY A 9 24.09 2.11 30.36
CA GLY A 9 24.58 2.83 29.19
C GLY A 9 24.10 2.23 27.87
N LEU A 10 24.11 0.90 27.75
CA LEU A 10 23.64 0.18 26.56
C LEU A 10 22.13 0.37 26.33
N LEU A 11 21.32 0.30 27.40
CA LEU A 11 19.89 0.57 27.33
C LEU A 11 19.60 2.02 26.92
N LEU A 12 20.30 2.99 27.52
CA LEU A 12 20.18 4.40 27.15
C LEU A 12 20.56 4.64 25.69
N GLY A 13 21.66 4.03 25.22
CA GLY A 13 22.10 4.13 23.84
C GLY A 13 21.08 3.57 22.84
N ILE A 14 20.51 2.40 23.11
CA ILE A 14 19.48 1.79 22.26
C ILE A 14 18.22 2.66 22.21
N CYS A 15 17.77 3.18 23.35
CA CYS A 15 16.61 4.06 23.42
C CYS A 15 16.80 5.33 22.57
N VAL A 16 17.96 6.00 22.71
CA VAL A 16 18.29 7.19 21.91
C VAL A 16 18.42 6.86 20.42
N PHE A 17 19.05 5.74 20.09
CA PHE A 17 19.25 5.30 18.71
C PHE A 17 17.93 5.03 17.98
N VAL A 18 17.02 4.28 18.61
CA VAL A 18 15.68 4.00 18.06
C VAL A 18 14.86 5.29 17.94
N TYR A 19 14.94 6.18 18.93
CA TYR A 19 14.27 7.49 18.89
C TYR A 19 14.72 8.33 17.68
N ILE A 20 16.03 8.39 17.42
CA ILE A 20 16.58 9.10 16.25
C ILE A 20 16.08 8.47 14.94
N ILE A 21 16.09 7.14 14.82
CA ILE A 21 15.59 6.46 13.61
C ILE A 21 14.09 6.76 13.38
N SER A 22 13.28 6.71 14.44
CA SER A 22 11.85 7.03 14.37
C SER A 22 11.60 8.48 13.94
N MET A 23 12.44 9.40 14.42
CA MET A 23 12.37 10.81 14.02
C MET A 23 12.77 11.00 12.55
N LEU A 24 13.80 10.30 12.07
CA LEU A 24 14.23 10.34 10.67
C LEU A 24 13.18 9.76 9.72
N GLN A 25 12.47 8.71 10.12
CA GLN A 25 11.31 8.20 9.36
C GLN A 25 10.18 9.23 9.31
N SER A 26 9.82 9.84 10.45
CA SER A 26 8.80 10.88 10.52
C SER A 26 9.15 12.13 9.68
N ALA A 27 10.43 12.48 9.60
CA ALA A 27 10.92 13.55 8.73
C ALA A 27 10.82 13.16 7.25
N LYS A 28 11.13 11.92 6.89
CA LYS A 28 11.01 11.41 5.52
C LYS A 28 9.56 11.36 5.04
N ASP A 29 8.62 11.04 5.93
CA ASP A 29 7.20 11.04 5.63
C ASP A 29 6.69 12.47 5.38
N LYS A 30 7.11 13.45 6.18
CA LYS A 30 6.78 14.88 5.96
C LYS A 30 7.44 15.46 4.71
N ILE A 31 8.67 15.05 4.38
CA ILE A 31 9.39 15.51 3.17
C ILE A 31 8.79 14.87 1.90
N SER A 32 8.27 13.64 1.97
CA SER A 32 7.58 13.01 0.84
C SER A 32 6.28 13.71 0.44
N VAL A 33 5.61 14.36 1.41
CA VAL A 33 4.42 15.19 1.17
C VAL A 33 4.79 16.51 0.47
N ILE A 34 5.96 17.08 0.76
CA ILE A 34 6.42 18.35 0.14
C ILE A 34 7.14 18.12 -1.20
N LYS A 35 7.86 17.00 -1.38
CA LYS A 35 8.59 16.65 -2.61
C LYS A 35 7.74 15.89 -3.64
N GLY A 36 6.43 15.79 -3.40
CA GLY A 36 5.48 14.92 -4.12
C GLY A 36 4.47 15.60 -5.05
N ARG A 37 4.69 16.83 -5.51
CA ARG A 37 4.11 17.30 -6.79
C ARG A 37 5.19 17.30 -7.88
N PRO A 38 5.40 16.19 -8.61
CA PRO A 38 5.82 16.35 -9.99
C PRO A 38 4.64 17.01 -10.73
N SER A 39 4.93 18.09 -11.44
CA SER A 39 4.04 18.62 -12.48
C SER A 39 3.48 17.47 -13.30
N LYS A 40 2.16 17.42 -13.47
CA LYS A 40 1.53 16.52 -14.45
C LYS A 40 2.24 16.75 -15.80
N PRO A 41 2.93 15.76 -16.40
CA PRO A 41 2.88 15.69 -17.84
C PRO A 41 1.43 15.35 -18.18
N SER A 42 0.86 16.03 -19.18
CA SER A 42 -0.37 15.57 -19.82
C SER A 42 -0.09 14.18 -20.41
N GLU A 43 -0.26 13.14 -19.61
CA GLU A 43 -0.06 11.75 -20.00
C GLU A 43 -1.29 11.34 -20.80
N LYS A 44 -1.14 11.37 -22.12
CA LYS A 44 -2.04 10.71 -23.05
C LYS A 44 -1.87 9.19 -22.79
N ILE A 45 -2.68 8.65 -21.88
CA ILE A 45 -2.66 7.23 -21.53
C ILE A 45 -3.08 6.44 -22.76
N GLU A 46 -2.12 5.85 -23.47
CA GLU A 46 -2.43 4.81 -24.44
C GLU A 46 -2.96 3.59 -23.68
N PRO A 47 -4.13 3.04 -24.06
CA PRO A 47 -4.82 1.97 -23.31
C PRO A 47 -4.08 0.62 -23.30
N GLY A 48 -2.86 0.55 -23.83
CA GLY A 48 -2.10 -0.69 -24.01
C GLY A 48 -1.20 -1.09 -22.84
N THR A 49 -0.87 -0.19 -21.91
CA THR A 49 0.12 -0.50 -20.85
C THR A 49 -0.33 -0.02 -19.48
N ILE A 50 -1.23 -0.81 -18.88
CA ILE A 50 -1.48 -0.79 -17.43
C ILE A 50 -0.21 -1.34 -16.74
N SER A 51 0.85 -0.54 -16.72
CA SER A 51 2.11 -0.92 -16.09
C SER A 51 1.93 -0.77 -14.59
N PHE A 52 1.69 -1.91 -13.92
CA PHE A 52 1.73 -2.00 -12.47
C PHE A 52 3.17 -1.71 -12.02
N ARG A 53 3.41 -0.43 -11.74
CA ARG A 53 4.70 0.16 -11.42
C ARG A 53 5.32 -0.60 -10.23
N LYS A 54 6.38 -1.37 -10.51
CA LYS A 54 7.16 -2.23 -9.59
C LYS A 54 6.54 -3.62 -9.33
N ARG A 55 6.59 -4.53 -10.30
CA ARG A 55 6.38 -5.96 -10.04
C ARG A 55 7.64 -6.77 -10.42
N PRO A 56 8.05 -7.77 -9.61
CA PRO A 56 9.01 -8.77 -10.06
C PRO A 56 8.43 -9.53 -11.26
N ALA A 57 9.29 -10.11 -12.10
CA ALA A 57 8.89 -10.86 -13.29
C ALA A 57 8.04 -12.09 -12.88
N LEU A 58 6.71 -11.92 -12.86
CA LEU A 58 5.78 -13.00 -12.60
C LEU A 58 5.45 -13.74 -13.90
N PRO A 59 5.20 -15.06 -13.85
CA PRO A 59 4.80 -15.81 -15.03
C PRO A 59 3.51 -15.24 -15.65
N PRO A 60 3.37 -15.31 -16.98
CA PRO A 60 2.16 -14.87 -17.67
C PRO A 60 0.94 -15.65 -17.16
N GLY A 61 -0.19 -14.96 -16.97
CA GLY A 61 -1.42 -15.55 -16.42
C GLY A 61 -1.55 -15.48 -14.89
N THR A 62 -0.58 -14.89 -14.19
CA THR A 62 -0.71 -14.59 -12.76
C THR A 62 -1.74 -13.50 -12.53
N ARG A 63 -2.75 -13.80 -11.70
CA ARG A 63 -3.74 -12.82 -11.24
C ARG A 63 -3.24 -12.24 -9.93
N ILE A 64 -3.27 -10.91 -9.80
CA ILE A 64 -2.76 -10.21 -8.62
C ILE A 64 -3.81 -9.22 -8.14
N CYS A 65 -4.04 -9.17 -6.83
CA CYS A 65 -4.93 -8.20 -6.23
C CYS A 65 -4.34 -6.78 -6.39
N PRO A 66 -5.06 -5.81 -6.96
CA PRO A 66 -4.60 -4.42 -7.04
C PRO A 66 -4.55 -3.72 -5.68
N MET A 67 -5.26 -4.24 -4.67
CA MET A 67 -5.33 -3.63 -3.33
C MET A 67 -4.17 -4.04 -2.43
N CYS A 68 -3.90 -5.35 -2.30
CA CYS A 68 -2.84 -5.87 -1.40
C CYS A 68 -1.65 -6.52 -2.10
N GLY A 69 -1.71 -6.71 -3.42
CA GLY A 69 -0.64 -7.39 -4.16
C GLY A 69 -0.59 -8.91 -3.99
N SER A 70 -1.57 -9.53 -3.31
CA SER A 70 -1.63 -10.99 -3.19
C SER A 70 -1.81 -11.67 -4.55
N GLN A 71 -1.19 -12.83 -4.73
CA GLN A 71 -1.44 -13.68 -5.90
C GLN A 71 -2.79 -14.39 -5.74
N LEU A 72 -3.66 -14.25 -6.73
CA LEU A 72 -4.96 -14.93 -6.78
C LEU A 72 -4.82 -16.24 -7.57
N THR A 73 -5.48 -17.28 -7.09
CA THR A 73 -5.64 -18.53 -7.84
C THR A 73 -6.65 -18.36 -9.00
N LYS A 74 -6.72 -19.33 -9.92
CA LYS A 74 -7.64 -19.28 -11.08
C LYS A 74 -9.12 -19.13 -10.68
N TYR A 75 -9.48 -19.67 -9.51
CA TYR A 75 -10.84 -19.70 -8.98
C TYR A 75 -11.14 -18.51 -8.06
N GLU A 76 -10.12 -17.75 -7.66
CA GLU A 76 -10.30 -16.56 -6.85
C GLU A 76 -10.67 -15.37 -7.73
N GLY A 77 -11.85 -14.82 -7.45
CA GLY A 77 -12.37 -13.62 -8.09
C GLY A 77 -11.88 -12.34 -7.43
N LEU A 78 -12.04 -11.25 -8.16
CA LEU A 78 -11.91 -9.90 -7.66
C LEU A 78 -13.32 -9.33 -7.49
N TYR A 79 -13.63 -8.88 -6.27
CA TYR A 79 -14.89 -8.24 -5.97
C TYR A 79 -14.90 -6.85 -6.59
N ALA A 80 -15.96 -6.54 -7.32
CA ALA A 80 -16.16 -5.25 -7.94
C ALA A 80 -17.65 -4.90 -7.97
N SER A 81 -17.96 -3.62 -7.78
CA SER A 81 -19.31 -3.07 -7.89
C SER A 81 -19.41 -2.16 -9.11
N ARG A 82 -20.58 -2.14 -9.74
CA ARG A 82 -20.90 -1.16 -10.79
C ARG A 82 -21.49 0.07 -10.09
N ILE A 83 -20.93 1.24 -10.40
CA ILE A 83 -21.45 2.53 -9.97
C ILE A 83 -21.96 3.24 -11.21
N ASP A 84 -23.26 3.44 -11.28
CA ASP A 84 -23.89 4.20 -12.34
C ASP A 84 -23.86 5.68 -11.97
N MET A 85 -23.09 6.47 -12.73
CA MET A 85 -23.15 7.93 -12.70
C MET A 85 -24.06 8.43 -13.82
N THR A 86 -24.56 9.66 -13.68
CA THR A 86 -25.52 10.32 -14.57
C THR A 86 -25.20 10.22 -16.07
N ASN A 87 -23.92 10.06 -16.45
CA ASN A 87 -23.48 9.91 -17.85
C ASN A 87 -22.48 8.76 -18.09
N SER A 88 -22.18 7.91 -17.10
CA SER A 88 -21.21 6.82 -17.27
C SER A 88 -21.35 5.74 -16.21
N SER A 89 -21.21 4.46 -16.58
CA SER A 89 -21.03 3.39 -15.61
C SER A 89 -19.53 3.19 -15.34
N LYS A 90 -19.16 3.15 -14.07
CA LYS A 90 -17.79 2.87 -13.64
C LYS A 90 -17.77 1.57 -12.86
N LEU A 91 -16.79 0.72 -13.15
CA LEU A 91 -16.55 -0.49 -12.38
C LEU A 91 -15.56 -0.16 -11.28
N MET A 92 -16.00 -0.24 -10.03
CA MET A 92 -15.16 0.01 -8.86
C MET A 92 -14.67 -1.32 -8.29
N ILE A 93 -13.36 -1.50 -8.29
CA ILE A 93 -12.72 -2.69 -7.76
C ILE A 93 -12.64 -2.59 -6.24
N MET A 94 -13.29 -3.51 -5.52
CA MET A 94 -13.32 -3.55 -4.04
C MET A 94 -12.13 -4.32 -3.46
N GLY A 95 -11.67 -5.38 -4.13
CA GLY A 95 -10.50 -6.14 -3.71
C GLY A 95 -10.63 -7.64 -3.92
N CYS A 96 -9.68 -8.42 -3.39
CA CYS A 96 -9.79 -9.89 -3.31
C CYS A 96 -10.49 -10.32 -2.01
N LYS A 97 -10.72 -11.63 -1.82
CA LYS A 97 -11.33 -12.17 -0.59
C LYS A 97 -10.63 -11.79 0.72
N TYR A 98 -9.35 -11.42 0.66
CA TYR A 98 -8.58 -11.00 1.83
C TYR A 98 -8.74 -9.51 2.14
N CYS A 99 -9.04 -8.70 1.13
CA CYS A 99 -9.22 -7.25 1.27
C CYS A 99 -10.67 -6.84 1.41
N TYR A 100 -11.56 -7.58 0.75
CA TYR A 100 -12.99 -7.35 0.80
C TYR A 100 -13.51 -7.93 2.11
N LYS A 101 -13.84 -7.04 3.04
CA LYS A 101 -14.63 -7.37 4.22
C LYS A 101 -16.07 -7.09 3.86
N GLU A 102 -16.90 -8.12 3.90
CA GLU A 102 -18.34 -7.89 3.93
C GLU A 102 -18.63 -7.33 5.32
N ASP A 103 -18.81 -6.01 5.38
CA ASP A 103 -19.33 -5.34 6.56
C ASP A 103 -20.82 -5.74 6.68
N ASN A 104 -21.08 -7.02 6.97
CA ASN A 104 -22.39 -7.56 7.29
C ASN A 104 -22.73 -7.13 8.72
N GLU A 105 -23.02 -5.85 8.90
CA GLU A 105 -23.76 -5.36 10.06
C GLU A 105 -24.95 -4.55 9.57
N SER A 106 -26.06 -5.29 9.39
CA SER A 106 -27.46 -4.84 9.51
C SER A 106 -27.91 -3.55 8.81
N VAL A 107 -28.64 -3.70 7.70
CA VAL A 107 -29.92 -3.00 7.54
C VAL A 107 -30.96 -4.05 7.17
N LYS A 108 -31.67 -4.52 8.19
CA LYS A 108 -32.87 -5.34 8.09
C LYS A 108 -34.05 -4.45 8.44
#